data_AF-G0A6L8-F1
#
_entry.id   AF-G0A6L8-F1
#
_cell.length_a   1.000
_cell.length_b   1.000
_cell.length_c   1.000
_cell.angle_alpha   90.00
_cell.angle_beta   90.00
_cell.angle_gamma   90.00
#
_symmetry.space_group_name_H-M   'P 1'
#
loop_
_entity.id
_entity.type
_entity.pdbx_description
1 polymer ?
#
loop_
_entity_poly.entity_id
_entity_poly.type
_entity_poly.pdbx_seq_one_letter_code
_entity_poly.pdbx_strand_id
1 'polypeptide(L)'
;MHEFNNTVSVKAIALFWGLISLAGFSKAGMALDMIQASQQVKTQVCKDNLTVDQALEKSIKSHSQRDIGWRTFQEDDYYDIERAVLINKAMELRYRWRVFADGRIQPQSPRAEKLCGLNAD
;
A
#
# COMPACT_ATOMS: atom_id res chain seq x y z
N MET A 1 50.94 18.79 42.83
CA MET A 1 50.05 18.04 41.91
C MET A 1 49.72 16.73 42.61
N HIS A 2 48.50 16.60 43.12
CA HIS A 2 48.05 15.43 43.89
C HIS A 2 47.18 14.55 42.99
N GLU A 3 47.63 13.31 42.84
CA GLU A 3 46.88 12.19 42.25
C GLU A 3 45.77 11.75 43.21
N PHE A 4 44.57 11.49 42.67
CA PHE A 4 43.47 10.84 43.36
C PHE A 4 43.06 9.57 42.60
N ASN A 5 43.54 8.44 43.12
CA ASN A 5 42.80 7.25 43.54
C ASN A 5 41.55 6.73 42.79
N ASN A 6 41.60 5.41 42.59
CA ASN A 6 40.57 4.39 42.87
C ASN A 6 39.77 3.73 41.73
N THR A 7 40.20 2.50 41.46
CA THR A 7 39.43 1.24 41.54
C THR A 7 38.18 1.08 40.69
N VAL A 8 38.31 0.32 39.59
CA VAL A 8 37.27 -0.62 39.17
C VAL A 8 37.90 -1.97 38.88
N SER A 9 37.57 -2.93 39.74
CA SER A 9 37.80 -4.36 39.55
C SER A 9 36.87 -4.85 38.45
N VAL A 10 37.42 -5.28 37.31
CA VAL A 10 36.67 -6.05 36.30
C VAL A 10 37.38 -7.37 36.11
N LYS A 11 37.17 -8.29 37.06
CA LYS A 11 37.33 -9.72 36.79
C LYS A 11 36.06 -10.16 36.05
N ALA A 12 36.11 -10.22 34.73
CA ALA A 12 35.15 -10.97 33.95
C ALA A 12 35.92 -11.88 33.00
N ILE A 13 35.92 -13.13 33.41
CA ILE A 13 36.53 -14.31 32.82
C ILE A 13 36.19 -14.40 31.32
N ALA A 14 37.22 -14.36 30.48
CA ALA A 14 37.17 -14.97 29.17
C ALA A 14 36.98 -16.48 29.36
N LEU A 15 36.10 -17.09 28.56
CA LEU A 15 36.13 -18.46 28.06
C LEU A 15 34.69 -18.87 27.71
N PHE A 16 34.24 -18.63 26.48
CA PHE A 16 33.27 -19.51 25.82
C PHE A 16 33.39 -19.28 24.32
N TRP A 17 34.18 -20.16 23.69
CA TRP A 17 34.11 -20.39 22.25
C TRP A 17 32.76 -21.02 21.92
N GLY A 18 32.09 -20.50 20.90
CA GLY A 18 30.98 -21.18 20.23
C GLY A 18 29.61 -20.59 20.51
N LEU A 19 29.18 -19.71 19.60
CA LEU A 19 27.82 -19.57 19.03
C LEU A 19 27.64 -18.12 18.56
N ILE A 20 28.21 -17.81 17.39
CA ILE A 20 27.70 -16.71 16.59
C ILE A 20 26.35 -17.19 16.06
N SER A 21 25.28 -16.91 16.81
CA SER A 21 23.92 -17.10 16.34
C SER A 21 23.72 -16.15 15.17
N LEU A 22 23.74 -16.71 13.96
CA LEU A 22 23.24 -16.08 12.74
C LEU A 22 21.83 -15.57 13.04
N ALA A 23 21.70 -14.26 13.22
CA ALA A 23 20.41 -13.59 13.20
C ALA A 23 19.86 -13.72 11.78
N GLY A 24 19.13 -14.80 11.52
CA GLY A 24 18.28 -14.94 10.36
C GLY A 24 17.19 -13.87 10.45
N PHE A 25 17.39 -12.76 9.75
CA PHE A 25 16.31 -11.82 9.45
C PHE A 25 15.34 -12.54 8.52
N SER A 26 14.39 -13.27 9.09
CA SER A 26 13.24 -13.77 8.36
C SER A 26 12.51 -12.56 7.80
N LYS A 27 12.59 -12.34 6.47
CA LYS A 27 11.65 -11.49 5.76
C LYS A 27 10.27 -12.12 5.98
N ALA A 28 9.54 -11.63 6.98
CA ALA A 28 8.11 -11.85 7.05
C ALA A 28 7.53 -11.18 5.80
N GLY A 29 7.21 -11.99 4.78
CA GLY A 29 6.36 -11.53 3.70
C GLY A 29 5.00 -11.24 4.33
N MET A 30 4.69 -9.96 4.55
CA MET A 30 3.36 -9.58 5.02
C MET A 30 2.38 -9.95 3.92
N ALA A 31 1.60 -11.00 4.13
CA ALA A 31 0.44 -11.28 3.29
C ALA A 31 -0.44 -10.03 3.32
N LEU A 32 -0.61 -9.39 2.16
CA LEU A 32 -1.38 -8.16 2.06
C LEU A 32 -2.84 -8.49 2.38
N ASP A 33 -3.40 -7.88 3.42
CA ASP A 33 -4.82 -8.06 3.74
C ASP A 33 -5.70 -7.34 2.70
N MET A 34 -6.86 -7.92 2.39
CA MET A 34 -7.82 -7.39 1.41
C MET A 34 -8.24 -5.94 1.75
N ILE A 35 -8.43 -5.64 3.04
CA ILE A 35 -8.79 -4.30 3.51
C ILE A 35 -7.62 -3.35 3.29
N GLN A 36 -6.40 -3.79 3.59
CA GLN A 36 -5.20 -3.01 3.37
C GLN A 36 -4.98 -2.68 1.89
N ALA A 37 -5.16 -3.65 0.99
CA ALA A 37 -5.08 -3.43 -0.46
C ALA A 37 -6.09 -2.38 -0.94
N SER A 38 -7.34 -2.46 -0.46
CA SER A 38 -8.37 -1.47 -0.78
C SER A 38 -8.01 -0.07 -0.28
N GLN A 39 -7.51 0.04 0.96
CA GLN A 39 -7.11 1.31 1.54
C GLN A 39 -5.90 1.93 0.84
N GLN A 40 -4.92 1.10 0.43
CA GLN A 40 -3.77 1.55 -0.34
C GLN A 40 -4.20 2.22 -1.64
N VAL A 41 -5.13 1.63 -2.40
CA VAL A 41 -5.67 2.26 -3.62
C VAL A 41 -6.40 3.56 -3.29
N LYS A 42 -7.31 3.55 -2.31
CA LYS A 42 -8.13 4.74 -1.96
C LYS A 42 -7.29 5.94 -1.52
N THR A 43 -6.21 5.67 -0.78
CA THR A 43 -5.34 6.70 -0.19
C THR A 43 -4.14 7.07 -1.08
N GLN A 44 -3.92 6.35 -2.18
CA GLN A 44 -2.88 6.69 -3.15
C GLN A 44 -3.06 8.13 -3.63
N VAL A 45 -2.01 8.93 -3.47
CA VAL A 45 -1.97 10.30 -4.00
C VAL A 45 -2.00 10.23 -5.54
N CYS A 46 -2.87 11.05 -6.11
CA CYS A 46 -3.25 11.14 -7.51
C CYS A 46 -3.00 12.60 -7.97
N LYS A 47 -3.67 13.04 -9.04
CA LYS A 47 -3.57 14.41 -9.54
C LYS A 47 -4.09 15.44 -8.54
N ASP A 48 -3.61 16.69 -8.67
CA ASP A 48 -4.02 17.83 -7.84
C ASP A 48 -3.85 17.61 -6.33
N ASN A 49 -2.89 16.75 -5.91
CA ASN A 49 -2.71 16.29 -4.53
C ASN A 49 -3.95 15.63 -3.90
N LEU A 50 -4.92 15.21 -4.71
CA LEU A 50 -6.07 14.44 -4.26
C LEU A 50 -5.70 12.97 -4.15
N THR A 51 -6.35 12.24 -3.26
CA THR A 51 -6.28 10.77 -3.30
C THR A 51 -7.13 10.22 -4.45
N VAL A 52 -6.94 8.95 -4.82
CA VAL A 52 -7.81 8.26 -5.80
C VAL A 52 -9.28 8.37 -5.42
N ASP A 53 -9.62 8.18 -4.14
CA ASP A 53 -11.00 8.25 -3.65
C ASP A 53 -11.59 9.65 -3.84
N GLN A 54 -10.84 10.69 -3.42
CA GLN A 54 -11.24 12.09 -3.60
C GLN A 54 -11.35 12.48 -5.08
N ALA A 55 -10.44 12.00 -5.93
CA ALA A 55 -10.47 12.26 -7.36
C ALA A 55 -11.70 11.61 -8.03
N LEU A 56 -12.06 10.39 -7.62
CA LEU A 56 -13.26 9.71 -8.07
C LEU A 56 -14.53 10.43 -7.61
N GLU A 57 -14.65 10.76 -6.33
CA GLU A 57 -15.77 11.53 -5.79
C GLU A 57 -15.96 12.85 -6.55
N LYS A 58 -14.86 13.57 -6.80
CA LYS A 58 -14.89 14.79 -7.61
C LYS A 58 -15.30 14.53 -9.06
N SER A 59 -15.05 13.35 -9.63
CA SER A 59 -15.44 13.02 -11.01
C SER A 59 -16.91 12.62 -11.15
N ILE A 60 -17.50 12.08 -10.09
CA ILE A 60 -18.89 11.59 -10.07
C ILE A 60 -19.81 12.76 -9.67
N LYS A 61 -20.10 13.64 -10.64
CA LYS A 61 -20.77 14.94 -10.37
C LYS A 61 -22.25 15.03 -10.70
N SER A 62 -22.86 14.05 -11.39
CA SER A 62 -24.24 14.22 -11.89
C SER A 62 -25.26 13.40 -11.11
N HIS A 63 -26.48 13.96 -10.99
CA HIS A 63 -27.64 13.25 -10.43
C HIS A 63 -28.02 11.97 -11.20
N SER A 64 -27.53 11.80 -12.43
CA SER A 64 -27.74 10.60 -13.23
C SER A 64 -26.69 9.52 -12.99
N GLN A 65 -25.59 9.83 -12.33
CA GLN A 65 -24.55 8.88 -11.97
C GLN A 65 -24.83 8.31 -10.58
N ARG A 66 -24.90 6.98 -10.49
CA ARG A 66 -25.02 6.26 -9.23
C ARG A 66 -23.71 5.55 -8.95
N ASP A 67 -23.08 5.90 -7.84
CA ASP A 67 -21.97 5.12 -7.31
C ASP A 67 -22.47 3.74 -6.86
N ILE A 68 -21.88 2.68 -7.41
CA ILE A 68 -22.21 1.29 -7.07
C ILE A 68 -21.32 0.76 -5.95
N GLY A 69 -20.24 1.46 -5.62
CA GLY A 69 -19.36 1.10 -4.52
C GLY A 69 -17.99 0.61 -4.97
N TRP A 70 -17.20 0.24 -3.97
CA TRP A 70 -15.92 -0.41 -4.11
C TRP A 70 -16.09 -1.93 -4.08
N ARG A 71 -15.32 -2.65 -4.89
CA ARG A 71 -15.24 -4.10 -4.92
C ARG A 71 -13.78 -4.52 -4.87
N THR A 72 -13.51 -5.64 -4.22
CA THR A 72 -12.20 -6.26 -4.18
C THR A 72 -12.30 -7.68 -4.70
N PHE A 73 -11.40 -8.05 -5.59
CA PHE A 73 -11.24 -9.39 -6.12
C PHE A 73 -9.87 -9.90 -5.67
N GLN A 74 -9.84 -11.06 -5.04
CA GLN A 74 -8.61 -11.71 -4.62
C GLN A 74 -8.18 -12.70 -5.68
N GLU A 75 -6.90 -12.65 -6.04
CA GLU A 75 -6.22 -13.59 -6.92
C GLU A 75 -4.96 -14.10 -6.21
N ASP A 76 -4.29 -15.10 -6.78
CA ASP A 76 -3.20 -15.83 -6.08
C ASP A 76 -2.06 -14.89 -5.60
N ASP A 77 -1.65 -13.93 -6.43
CA ASP A 77 -0.50 -13.05 -6.17
C ASP A 77 -0.84 -11.55 -6.05
N TYR A 78 -2.13 -11.21 -6.17
CA TYR A 78 -2.58 -9.82 -6.22
C TYR A 78 -4.04 -9.64 -5.80
N TYR A 79 -4.40 -8.39 -5.52
CA TYR A 79 -5.78 -7.95 -5.35
C TYR A 79 -6.15 -6.97 -6.45
N ASP A 80 -7.26 -7.22 -7.15
CA ASP A 80 -7.87 -6.23 -8.02
C ASP A 80 -8.89 -5.43 -7.20
N ILE A 81 -8.70 -4.11 -7.12
CA ILE A 81 -9.60 -3.16 -6.47
C ILE A 81 -10.34 -2.39 -7.54
N GLU A 82 -11.67 -2.38 -7.49
CA GLU A 82 -12.53 -1.74 -8.48
C GLU A 82 -13.49 -0.74 -7.84
N ARG A 83 -13.62 0.44 -8.45
CA ARG A 83 -14.75 1.35 -8.24
C ARG A 83 -15.69 1.26 -9.43
N ALA A 84 -16.97 0.97 -9.17
CA ALA A 84 -18.00 0.88 -10.20
C ALA A 84 -18.97 2.07 -10.10
N VAL A 85 -19.25 2.72 -11.23
CA VAL A 85 -20.17 3.87 -11.32
C VAL A 85 -21.15 3.62 -12.47
N LEU A 86 -22.43 3.68 -12.17
CA LEU A 86 -23.49 3.54 -13.16
C LEU A 86 -23.84 4.92 -13.73
N ILE A 87 -23.67 5.13 -15.04
CA ILE A 87 -23.93 6.43 -15.70
C ILE A 87 -25.38 6.51 -16.21
N ASN A 88 -25.93 5.36 -16.57
CA ASN A 88 -27.34 5.17 -16.91
C ASN A 88 -27.69 3.68 -16.66
N LYS A 89 -28.97 3.30 -16.80
CA LYS A 89 -29.45 1.93 -16.50
C LYS A 89 -28.71 0.80 -17.25
N ALA A 90 -28.03 1.11 -18.35
CA ALA A 90 -27.37 0.12 -19.20
C ALA A 90 -25.84 0.26 -19.23
N MET A 91 -25.25 1.27 -18.57
CA MET A 91 -23.83 1.58 -18.71
C MET A 91 -23.13 1.79 -17.37
N GLU A 92 -22.18 0.90 -17.08
CA GLU A 92 -21.29 0.94 -15.92
C GLU A 92 -19.87 1.35 -16.36
N LEU A 93 -19.27 2.30 -15.64
CA LEU A 93 -17.85 2.59 -15.71
C LEU A 93 -17.14 1.86 -14.59
N ARG A 94 -16.04 1.21 -14.93
CA ARG A 94 -15.16 0.51 -13.99
C ARG A 94 -13.79 1.16 -13.98
N TYR A 95 -13.36 1.56 -12.80
CA TYR A 95 -12.01 2.00 -12.51
C TYR A 95 -11.35 0.88 -11.73
N ARG A 96 -10.34 0.22 -12.30
CA ARG A 96 -9.72 -0.96 -11.70
C ARG A 96 -8.23 -0.73 -11.51
N TRP A 97 -7.74 -1.11 -10.34
CA TRP A 97 -6.34 -1.14 -9.98
C TRP A 97 -5.96 -2.53 -9.52
N ARG A 98 -4.73 -2.93 -9.77
CA ARG A 98 -4.11 -4.13 -9.23
C ARG A 98 -3.14 -3.73 -8.15
N VAL A 99 -3.21 -4.40 -7.02
CA VAL A 99 -2.26 -4.28 -5.92
C VAL A 99 -1.50 -5.60 -5.83
N PHE A 100 -0.22 -5.56 -6.13
CA PHE A 100 0.65 -6.72 -6.03
C PHE A 100 1.08 -6.95 -4.58
N ALA A 101 1.52 -8.18 -4.26
CA ALA A 101 2.01 -8.53 -2.93
C ALA A 101 3.20 -7.65 -2.45
N ASP A 102 3.95 -7.05 -3.38
CA ASP A 102 5.04 -6.11 -3.07
C ASP A 102 4.56 -4.68 -2.77
N GLY A 103 3.24 -4.43 -2.79
CA GLY A 103 2.62 -3.14 -2.53
C GLY A 103 2.60 -2.20 -3.74
N ARG A 104 3.10 -2.62 -4.91
CA ARG A 104 2.94 -1.83 -6.14
C ARG A 104 1.48 -1.78 -6.55
N ILE A 105 1.03 -0.59 -6.94
CA ILE A 105 -0.32 -0.34 -7.45
C ILE A 105 -0.23 -0.02 -8.94
N GLN A 106 -0.97 -0.75 -9.77
CA GLN A 106 -1.00 -0.54 -11.22
C GLN A 106 -2.45 -0.38 -11.71
N PRO A 107 -2.78 0.67 -12.48
CA PRO A 107 -4.09 0.75 -13.10
C PRO A 107 -4.30 -0.39 -14.12
N GLN A 108 -5.50 -0.95 -14.16
CA GLN A 108 -5.88 -2.06 -15.05
C GLN A 108 -7.04 -1.69 -15.98
N SER A 109 -7.50 -0.44 -15.94
CA SER A 109 -8.48 0.06 -16.90
C SER A 109 -8.05 1.41 -17.45
N PRO A 110 -8.36 1.73 -18.73
CA PRO A 110 -8.02 3.02 -19.33
C PRO A 110 -8.56 4.22 -18.53
N ARG A 111 -9.64 4.02 -17.77
CA ARG A 111 -10.21 5.06 -16.91
C ARG A 111 -9.40 5.26 -15.64
N ALA A 112 -8.91 4.18 -15.02
CA ALA A 112 -8.02 4.26 -13.86
C ALA A 112 -6.69 4.94 -14.23
N GLU A 113 -6.13 4.62 -15.40
CA GLU A 113 -4.93 5.29 -15.93
C GLU A 113 -5.15 6.80 -16.10
N LYS A 114 -6.26 7.18 -16.76
CA LYS A 114 -6.60 8.58 -17.02
C LYS A 114 -7.00 9.35 -15.76
N LEU A 115 -7.54 8.67 -14.75
CA LEU A 115 -7.98 9.33 -13.51
C LEU A 115 -6.84 10.13 -12.88
N CYS A 116 -5.67 9.51 -12.78
CA CYS A 116 -4.47 10.10 -12.17
C CYS A 116 -3.45 10.67 -13.15
N GLY A 117 -3.76 10.67 -14.45
CA GLY A 117 -2.91 11.32 -15.45
C GLY A 117 -1.60 10.60 -15.73
N LEU A 118 -1.55 9.26 -15.58
CA LEU A 118 -0.35 8.49 -15.93
C LEU A 118 -0.06 8.49 -17.46
N ASN A 119 -0.95 9.07 -18.26
CA ASN A 119 -0.79 9.37 -19.70
C ASN A 119 -1.50 10.70 -20.04
N ALA A 120 -1.14 11.79 -19.38
CA ALA A 120 -1.47 13.14 -19.86
C ALA A 120 -0.22 13.72 -20.55
N ASP A 121 -0.20 13.54 -21.87
CA ASP A 121 0.76 14.00 -22.89
C ASP A 121 2.16 13.35 -22.92
#